data_AF-A0A3B4Y763-F1
#
_entry.id   AF-A0A3B4Y763-F1
#
_cell.length_a   1.000
_cell.length_b   1.000
_cell.length_c   1.000
_cell.angle_alpha   90.00
_cell.angle_beta   90.00
_cell.angle_gamma   90.00
#
_symmetry.space_group_name_H-M   'P 1'
#
loop_
_entity.id
_entity.type
_entity.pdbx_description
1 polymer ?
#
loop_
_entity_poly.entity_id
_entity_poly.type
_entity_poly.pdbx_seq_one_letter_code
_entity_poly.pdbx_strand_id
1 'polypeptide(L)'
;MAECGRKALSLLEAARSRYESLQISDDVFGESGDDSSDNPFYSTSGDSDSDNYIAEVGEEEHQPQHHHHHHQKRGDKESGGAGGGNSGAGPPGTLSRSQAEDEGWTEALQDVTVPPYKETYGPAQKMSATATALDFFQLFVPDNCIHNMVTQTNMYAKKFQERFGSDEGWRPVTAQEMKAFLGFVTSTSVHRCESVLSIWSSGFFSNRSIALKMSQARFEKILKYFHIVAFRPSQGSNQGLYKIQPFLDSLQQSFSCTFRPSQTQVLHEPLIDEDPVFITTCTERELRKRKKRKFSLWVRQCTSTGFICQISVHLKEGQGTDGLATLKNKPQLHSLVAKQLCQNISGKNTIIFTGPSITSLSLFTEFSKQDIFCCGLLSTRKSDCTGLPQSMLVCGSTPAQRGQSRVMMKGTMSLISWYNKGHFRFLTNAYSPTKQGLIIKRKSGEIPCPLAVEAFAAHLSYICKYDDKYSKYFIFHKPNKTWQQVFWLSISIAINNAYILYKMSDAYTVKRYSRAQFGERLVRELLDLDDCSPTQ
;
A
#
# COMPACT_ATOMS: atom_id res chain seq x y z
N MET A 1 -18.79 34.88 -3.26
CA MET A 1 -17.69 33.90 -3.05
C MET A 1 -18.06 32.77 -2.09
N ALA A 2 -18.70 33.03 -0.94
CA ALA A 2 -19.09 31.98 0.01
C ALA A 2 -20.10 30.94 -0.54
N GLU A 3 -20.99 31.36 -1.44
CA GLU A 3 -22.02 30.49 -2.03
C GLU A 3 -21.46 29.54 -3.10
N CYS A 4 -20.45 29.98 -3.85
CA CYS A 4 -19.70 29.15 -4.81
C CYS A 4 -18.89 28.06 -4.09
N GLY A 5 -18.30 28.40 -2.93
CA GLY A 5 -17.60 27.43 -2.08
C GLY A 5 -18.52 26.35 -1.51
N ARG A 6 -19.73 26.71 -1.06
CA ARG A 6 -20.73 25.73 -0.58
C ARG A 6 -21.24 24.80 -1.69
N LYS A 7 -21.47 25.33 -2.89
CA LYS A 7 -21.90 24.52 -4.04
C LYS A 7 -20.81 23.55 -4.50
N ALA A 8 -19.55 23.98 -4.53
CA ALA A 8 -18.41 23.11 -4.85
C ALA A 8 -18.19 22.01 -3.79
N LEU A 9 -18.41 22.31 -2.51
CA LEU A 9 -18.37 21.31 -1.43
C LEU A 9 -19.48 20.27 -1.58
N SER A 10 -20.72 20.70 -1.81
CA SER A 10 -21.86 19.82 -2.03
C SER A 10 -21.70 18.92 -3.27
N LEU A 11 -21.15 19.44 -4.36
CA LEU A 11 -20.87 18.64 -5.56
C LEU A 11 -19.69 17.68 -5.35
N LEU A 12 -18.67 18.09 -4.59
CA LEU A 12 -17.56 17.22 -4.20
C LEU A 12 -18.03 16.10 -3.26
N GLU A 13 -18.92 16.40 -2.32
CA GLU A 13 -19.57 15.43 -1.45
C GLU A 13 -20.48 14.50 -2.23
N ALA A 14 -21.27 15.00 -3.19
CA ALA A 14 -22.08 14.18 -4.08
C ALA A 14 -21.22 13.27 -4.96
N ALA A 15 -20.13 13.78 -5.54
CA ALA A 15 -19.19 12.99 -6.33
C ALA A 15 -18.45 11.94 -5.48
N ARG A 16 -18.09 12.27 -4.24
CA ARG A 16 -17.54 11.31 -3.28
C ARG A 16 -18.58 10.29 -2.83
N SER A 17 -19.84 10.70 -2.69
CA SER A 17 -20.95 9.82 -2.30
C SER A 17 -21.29 8.80 -3.38
N ARG A 18 -20.98 9.06 -4.67
CA ARG A 18 -21.05 8.05 -5.73
C ARG A 18 -20.13 6.85 -5.48
N TYR A 19 -19.09 7.05 -4.69
CA TYR A 19 -18.22 5.99 -4.19
C TYR A 19 -18.56 5.82 -2.69
N GLU A 20 -19.80 5.36 -2.42
CA GLU A 20 -20.51 5.24 -1.12
C GLU A 20 -19.66 4.65 0.03
N SER A 21 -18.55 4.02 -0.29
CA SER A 21 -17.65 3.39 0.65
C SER A 21 -16.61 4.29 1.33
N LEU A 22 -16.62 5.60 1.08
CA LEU A 22 -15.72 6.51 1.80
C LEU A 22 -16.19 6.82 3.23
N GLN A 23 -17.32 6.27 3.68
CA GLN A 23 -18.02 6.64 4.93
C GLN A 23 -17.58 5.89 6.21
N ILE A 24 -16.64 4.93 6.16
CA ILE A 24 -16.04 4.38 7.41
C ILE A 24 -15.08 5.43 8.03
N SER A 25 -15.36 6.70 7.87
CA SER A 25 -14.39 7.79 7.92
C SER A 25 -14.79 8.95 8.82
N ASP A 26 -15.88 8.88 9.57
CA ASP A 26 -16.27 10.02 10.40
C ASP A 26 -15.18 10.38 11.42
N ASP A 27 -14.40 9.39 11.88
CA ASP A 27 -13.16 9.63 12.64
C ASP A 27 -11.94 10.03 11.77
N VAL A 28 -11.96 9.76 10.47
CA VAL A 28 -10.88 9.96 9.47
C VAL A 28 -10.89 11.37 8.88
N PHE A 29 -12.05 12.00 8.74
CA PHE A 29 -12.19 13.33 8.15
C PHE A 29 -12.76 14.35 9.15
N GLY A 30 -12.13 14.49 10.33
CA GLY A 30 -12.34 15.69 11.15
C GLY A 30 -12.35 16.93 10.25
N GLU A 31 -13.30 17.85 10.49
CA GLU A 31 -13.71 18.97 9.62
C GLU A 31 -12.78 19.20 8.43
N SER A 32 -13.23 18.81 7.24
CA SER A 32 -12.43 18.74 6.01
C SER A 32 -11.39 19.87 5.85
N GLY A 33 -10.15 19.61 6.31
CA GLY A 33 -9.01 20.47 6.08
C GLY A 33 -8.79 20.69 4.57
N ASP A 34 -8.35 21.89 4.22
CA ASP A 34 -8.48 22.49 2.88
C ASP A 34 -7.53 21.94 1.81
N ASP A 35 -6.67 20.96 2.11
CA ASP A 35 -5.63 20.52 1.18
C ASP A 35 -5.95 19.19 0.49
N SER A 36 -6.57 19.29 -0.68
CA SER A 36 -6.45 18.29 -1.75
C SER A 36 -5.35 18.67 -2.76
N SER A 37 -4.43 19.56 -2.40
CA SER A 37 -3.40 20.13 -3.29
C SER A 37 -2.41 19.09 -3.82
N ASP A 38 -2.20 18.00 -3.09
CA ASP A 38 -1.07 17.08 -3.32
C ASP A 38 -1.41 15.88 -4.21
N ASN A 39 -2.69 15.66 -4.53
CA ASN A 39 -3.04 14.64 -5.52
C ASN A 39 -2.79 15.22 -6.93
N PRO A 40 -1.96 14.59 -7.79
CA PRO A 40 -1.62 15.11 -9.12
C PRO A 40 -2.83 15.32 -10.03
N PHE A 41 -3.91 14.53 -9.87
CA PHE A 41 -5.18 14.76 -10.58
C PHE A 41 -5.83 16.08 -10.16
N TYR A 42 -5.59 16.49 -8.92
CA TYR A 42 -6.06 17.74 -8.33
C TYR A 42 -4.99 18.85 -8.29
N SER A 43 -3.78 18.61 -8.81
CA SER A 43 -2.66 19.56 -8.80
C SER A 43 -2.79 20.63 -9.89
N THR A 44 -2.19 21.80 -9.64
CA THR A 44 -2.10 22.93 -10.57
C THR A 44 -0.70 23.11 -11.17
N SER A 45 0.26 22.22 -10.92
CA SER A 45 1.60 22.30 -11.53
C SER A 45 1.63 21.70 -12.95
N GLY A 46 2.51 22.23 -13.82
CA GLY A 46 2.70 21.76 -15.20
C GLY A 46 3.35 20.37 -15.29
N ASP A 47 4.03 19.93 -14.24
CA ASP A 47 4.73 18.63 -14.17
C ASP A 47 3.83 17.48 -13.72
N SER A 48 2.52 17.74 -13.50
CA SER A 48 1.55 16.71 -13.11
C SER A 48 1.06 15.93 -14.33
N ASP A 49 1.82 14.89 -14.70
CA ASP A 49 1.46 13.90 -15.72
C ASP A 49 1.67 12.45 -15.21
N SER A 50 1.23 11.46 -15.98
CA SER A 50 1.37 10.06 -15.56
C SER A 50 2.81 9.54 -15.65
N ASP A 51 3.70 10.21 -16.37
CA ASP A 51 5.11 9.85 -16.47
C ASP A 51 5.90 10.32 -15.25
N ASN A 52 5.50 11.45 -14.66
CA ASN A 52 6.00 12.04 -13.43
C ASN A 52 5.27 11.53 -12.18
N TYR A 53 4.24 10.68 -12.34
CA TYR A 53 3.58 10.05 -11.22
C TYR A 53 4.53 9.13 -10.44
N ILE A 54 4.79 9.48 -9.18
CA ILE A 54 5.61 8.69 -8.26
C ILE A 54 4.71 7.98 -7.26
N ALA A 55 4.22 6.78 -7.62
CA ALA A 55 3.75 5.81 -6.60
C ALA A 55 4.89 4.94 -6.06
N GLU A 56 6.07 4.97 -6.68
CA GLU A 56 7.20 4.11 -6.31
C GLU A 56 8.27 4.92 -5.63
N VAL A 57 8.42 4.71 -4.32
CA VAL A 57 9.52 5.30 -3.58
C VAL A 57 10.74 4.42 -3.70
N GLY A 58 11.56 4.73 -4.71
CA GLY A 58 12.89 4.18 -4.84
C GLY A 58 13.38 4.10 -6.28
N GLU A 59 13.87 5.22 -6.83
CA GLU A 59 15.19 5.31 -7.46
C GLU A 59 15.47 6.71 -8.02
N GLU A 60 16.76 7.05 -8.02
CA GLU A 60 17.35 8.31 -8.43
C GLU A 60 17.39 8.43 -9.96
N GLU A 61 17.00 9.59 -10.51
CA GLU A 61 17.55 10.07 -11.78
C GLU A 61 18.94 10.64 -11.50
N HIS A 62 19.94 10.22 -12.28
CA HIS A 62 21.27 10.83 -12.30
C HIS A 62 21.14 12.34 -12.58
N GLN A 63 21.66 13.18 -11.68
CA GLN A 63 21.84 14.59 -11.98
C GLN A 63 22.92 14.77 -13.07
N PRO A 64 22.71 15.65 -14.05
CA PRO A 64 23.82 16.18 -14.84
C PRO A 64 24.65 17.10 -13.95
N GLN A 65 25.93 16.79 -13.80
CA GLN A 65 26.88 17.66 -13.11
C GLN A 65 26.97 18.99 -13.86
N HIS A 66 26.57 20.07 -13.17
CA HIS A 66 26.89 21.43 -13.57
C HIS A 66 28.41 21.63 -13.49
N HIS A 67 29.09 21.53 -14.63
CA HIS A 67 30.40 22.16 -14.81
C HIS A 67 30.23 23.45 -15.61
N HIS A 68 30.38 24.57 -14.92
CA HIS A 68 30.75 25.83 -15.52
C HIS A 68 32.06 25.64 -16.30
N HIS A 69 32.06 25.81 -17.61
CA HIS A 69 33.26 26.22 -18.35
C HIS A 69 32.91 27.12 -19.54
N HIS A 70 33.82 28.08 -19.73
CA HIS A 70 33.76 29.27 -20.57
C HIS A 70 33.43 29.03 -22.05
N HIS A 71 32.81 30.07 -22.63
CA HIS A 71 32.84 30.38 -24.05
C HIS A 71 34.25 30.21 -24.65
N GLN A 72 34.38 29.34 -25.66
CA GLN A 72 35.29 29.59 -26.77
C GLN A 72 34.76 28.98 -28.07
N LYS A 73 34.78 29.83 -29.10
CA LYS A 73 34.26 29.63 -30.46
C LYS A 73 35.41 29.12 -31.33
N ARG A 74 35.27 27.96 -31.97
CA ARG A 74 36.05 27.42 -33.12
C ARG A 74 35.51 26.00 -33.37
N GLY A 75 35.20 25.51 -34.57
CA GLY A 75 35.29 25.98 -35.95
C GLY A 75 34.82 24.79 -36.80
N ASP A 76 34.22 25.08 -37.95
CA ASP A 76 33.57 24.10 -38.83
C ASP A 76 34.49 22.95 -39.27
N LYS A 77 33.90 21.75 -39.34
CA LYS A 77 34.22 20.77 -40.39
C LYS A 77 33.00 19.91 -40.68
N GLU A 78 32.43 20.20 -41.84
CA GLU A 78 31.45 19.36 -42.53
C GLU A 78 32.05 18.00 -42.88
N SER A 79 31.31 16.94 -42.59
CA SER A 79 31.30 15.72 -43.41
C SER A 79 29.85 15.27 -43.54
N GLY A 80 29.28 15.59 -44.71
CA GLY A 80 27.93 15.19 -45.10
C GLY A 80 27.81 13.70 -45.38
N GLY A 81 26.58 13.19 -45.25
CA GLY A 81 26.23 11.85 -45.73
C GLY A 81 24.99 11.24 -45.09
N ALA A 82 23.86 11.43 -45.77
CA ALA A 82 22.62 10.65 -45.70
C ALA A 82 21.72 10.81 -44.45
N GLY A 83 20.70 11.67 -44.62
CA GLY A 83 19.58 11.81 -43.70
C GLY A 83 18.74 10.54 -43.58
N GLY A 84 18.57 10.09 -42.34
CA GLY A 84 17.43 9.31 -41.88
C GLY A 84 16.64 10.17 -40.90
N GLY A 85 15.39 10.47 -41.23
CA GLY A 85 14.51 11.28 -40.37
C GLY A 85 14.38 10.64 -38.99
N ASN A 86 14.67 11.44 -37.95
CA ASN A 86 14.49 11.05 -36.57
C ASN A 86 12.98 11.06 -36.23
N SER A 87 12.24 10.05 -36.68
CA SER A 87 10.88 9.76 -36.20
C SER A 87 10.99 9.29 -34.76
N GLY A 88 10.48 10.08 -33.81
CA GLY A 88 10.58 9.85 -32.37
C GLY A 88 10.21 8.42 -31.98
N ALA A 89 11.20 7.64 -31.55
CA ALA A 89 11.00 6.26 -31.11
C ALA A 89 10.13 6.24 -29.84
N GLY A 90 9.01 5.51 -29.88
CA GLY A 90 8.14 5.29 -28.74
C GLY A 90 8.74 4.33 -27.72
N PRO A 91 8.06 4.09 -26.58
CA PRO A 91 8.47 3.08 -25.61
C PRO A 91 8.69 1.70 -26.27
N PRO A 92 9.60 0.87 -25.76
CA PRO A 92 9.86 -0.46 -26.33
C PRO A 92 8.58 -1.30 -26.43
N GLY A 93 8.41 -2.01 -27.55
CA GLY A 93 7.29 -2.93 -27.77
C GLY A 93 5.95 -2.27 -28.16
N THR A 94 5.88 -0.95 -28.30
CA THR A 94 4.66 -0.27 -28.76
C THR A 94 4.39 -0.50 -30.24
N LEU A 95 3.13 -0.41 -30.64
CA LEU A 95 2.68 -0.62 -32.01
C LEU A 95 2.63 0.69 -32.79
N SER A 96 3.06 0.66 -34.05
CA SER A 96 2.75 1.73 -35.00
C SER A 96 1.23 1.84 -35.21
N ARG A 97 0.76 2.91 -35.86
CA ARG A 97 -0.68 3.08 -36.11
C ARG A 97 -1.28 1.92 -36.92
N SER A 98 -0.63 1.52 -38.01
CA SER A 98 -1.11 0.41 -38.85
C SER A 98 -1.09 -0.92 -38.09
N GLN A 99 0.00 -1.19 -37.35
CA GLN A 99 0.11 -2.39 -36.53
C GLN A 99 -0.96 -2.43 -35.43
N ALA A 100 -1.28 -1.29 -34.83
CA ALA A 100 -2.32 -1.20 -33.81
C ALA A 100 -3.71 -1.54 -34.39
N GLU A 101 -4.03 -1.01 -35.58
CA GLU A 101 -5.27 -1.30 -36.30
C GLU A 101 -5.36 -2.80 -36.68
N ASP A 102 -4.27 -3.38 -37.19
CA ASP A 102 -4.16 -4.82 -37.50
C ASP A 102 -4.35 -5.71 -36.24
N GLU A 103 -3.85 -5.25 -35.10
CA GLU A 103 -4.00 -5.88 -33.78
C GLU A 103 -5.37 -5.62 -33.14
N GLY A 104 -6.28 -4.94 -33.84
CA GLY A 104 -7.67 -4.71 -33.42
C GLY A 104 -7.90 -3.49 -32.54
N TRP A 105 -6.93 -2.56 -32.44
CA TRP A 105 -7.14 -1.27 -31.80
C TRP A 105 -7.95 -0.33 -32.70
N THR A 106 -9.00 0.29 -32.15
CA THR A 106 -9.90 1.19 -32.89
C THR A 106 -10.30 2.39 -32.06
N GLU A 107 -10.61 3.52 -32.72
CA GLU A 107 -11.22 4.70 -32.10
C GLU A 107 -12.76 4.59 -32.01
N ALA A 108 -13.35 3.55 -32.63
CA ALA A 108 -14.78 3.29 -32.55
C ALA A 108 -15.15 2.78 -31.14
N LEU A 109 -15.73 3.67 -30.34
CA LEU A 109 -16.06 3.39 -28.95
C LEU A 109 -17.31 2.51 -28.81
N GLN A 110 -17.22 1.56 -27.90
CA GLN A 110 -18.33 0.67 -27.51
C GLN A 110 -18.55 0.77 -26.01
N ASP A 111 -19.80 0.58 -25.57
CA ASP A 111 -20.12 0.55 -24.14
C ASP A 111 -19.58 -0.74 -23.52
N VAL A 112 -18.88 -0.64 -22.39
CA VAL A 112 -18.36 -1.78 -21.63
C VAL A 112 -19.16 -1.91 -20.34
N THR A 113 -19.79 -3.06 -20.15
CA THR A 113 -20.53 -3.37 -18.91
C THR A 113 -19.74 -4.39 -18.10
N VAL A 114 -19.33 -4.01 -16.89
CA VAL A 114 -18.77 -4.95 -15.92
C VAL A 114 -19.93 -5.71 -15.27
N PRO A 115 -19.89 -7.04 -15.19
CA PRO A 115 -20.92 -7.81 -14.49
C PRO A 115 -21.06 -7.37 -13.03
N PRO A 116 -22.28 -7.41 -12.46
CA PRO A 116 -22.51 -6.96 -11.09
C PRO A 116 -21.71 -7.81 -10.10
N TYR A 117 -21.21 -7.13 -9.05
CA TYR A 117 -20.59 -7.78 -7.90
C TYR A 117 -21.68 -8.45 -7.06
N LYS A 118 -21.58 -9.78 -6.90
CA LYS A 118 -22.63 -10.59 -6.25
C LYS A 118 -22.42 -10.77 -4.74
N GLU A 119 -21.25 -10.42 -4.21
CA GLU A 119 -20.92 -10.60 -2.80
C GLU A 119 -21.26 -9.36 -1.97
N THR A 120 -21.75 -9.57 -0.75
CA THR A 120 -21.83 -8.52 0.27
C THR A 120 -20.45 -8.31 0.89
N TYR A 121 -19.98 -7.07 0.97
CA TYR A 121 -18.72 -6.75 1.64
C TYR A 121 -18.92 -6.47 3.13
N GLY A 122 -17.86 -6.65 3.92
CA GLY A 122 -17.86 -6.41 5.36
C GLY A 122 -17.31 -7.59 6.18
N PRO A 123 -17.40 -7.52 7.52
CA PRO A 123 -17.01 -8.61 8.40
C PRO A 123 -17.71 -9.93 8.01
N ALA A 124 -16.93 -11.01 7.92
CA ALA A 124 -17.46 -12.33 7.60
C ALA A 124 -18.16 -13.00 8.79
N GLN A 125 -17.87 -12.52 10.01
CA GLN A 125 -18.45 -13.00 11.26
C GLN A 125 -18.89 -11.82 12.12
N LYS A 126 -19.97 -12.02 12.88
CA LYS A 126 -20.47 -11.06 13.85
C LYS A 126 -19.74 -11.24 15.18
N MET A 127 -19.19 -10.14 15.71
CA MET A 127 -18.57 -10.12 17.03
C MET A 127 -19.59 -9.72 18.09
N SER A 128 -19.39 -10.17 19.34
CA SER A 128 -20.21 -9.74 20.47
C SER A 128 -20.17 -8.22 20.63
N ALA A 129 -21.26 -7.60 21.07
CA ALA A 129 -21.29 -6.18 21.42
C ALA A 129 -20.37 -5.84 22.61
N THR A 130 -19.96 -6.84 23.39
CA THR A 130 -18.99 -6.72 24.48
C THR A 130 -17.56 -7.08 24.07
N ALA A 131 -17.32 -7.37 22.78
CA ALA A 131 -16.00 -7.75 22.30
C ALA A 131 -14.97 -6.62 22.53
N THR A 132 -13.82 -7.03 23.04
CA THR A 132 -12.69 -6.20 23.45
C THR A 132 -11.71 -5.95 22.31
N ALA A 133 -10.74 -5.05 22.49
CA ALA A 133 -9.72 -4.80 21.46
C ALA A 133 -8.87 -6.06 21.21
N LEU A 134 -8.60 -6.84 22.26
CA LEU A 134 -7.92 -8.12 22.22
C LEU A 134 -8.72 -9.15 21.43
N ASP A 135 -10.05 -9.22 21.60
CA ASP A 135 -10.90 -10.16 20.84
C ASP A 135 -10.78 -9.91 19.33
N PHE A 136 -10.79 -8.65 18.89
CA PHE A 136 -10.57 -8.30 17.49
C PHE A 136 -9.14 -8.58 17.02
N PHE A 137 -8.13 -8.34 17.86
CA PHE A 137 -6.73 -8.64 17.55
C PHE A 137 -6.48 -10.15 17.41
N GLN A 138 -7.09 -10.96 18.27
CA GLN A 138 -6.96 -12.42 18.27
C GLN A 138 -7.59 -13.10 17.05
N LEU A 139 -8.41 -12.37 16.27
CA LEU A 139 -8.83 -12.83 14.93
C LEU A 139 -7.65 -12.99 13.97
N PHE A 140 -6.56 -12.25 14.18
CA PHE A 140 -5.36 -12.26 13.34
C PHE A 140 -4.14 -12.86 14.03
N VAL A 141 -4.09 -12.76 15.37
CA VAL A 141 -3.03 -13.36 16.21
C VAL A 141 -3.69 -14.26 17.26
N PRO A 142 -4.25 -15.41 16.86
CA PRO A 142 -4.90 -16.34 17.76
C PRO A 142 -3.92 -16.97 18.78
N ASP A 143 -4.46 -17.57 19.85
CA ASP A 143 -3.64 -18.12 20.94
C ASP A 143 -2.68 -19.22 20.47
N ASN A 144 -3.03 -20.00 19.43
CA ASN A 144 -2.12 -20.97 18.83
C ASN A 144 -0.87 -20.30 18.19
N CYS A 145 -1.01 -19.11 17.60
CA CYS A 145 0.15 -18.32 17.14
C CYS A 145 1.03 -17.92 18.32
N ILE A 146 0.44 -17.47 19.42
CA ILE A 146 1.17 -17.07 20.65
C ILE A 146 1.89 -18.28 21.26
N HIS A 147 1.23 -19.43 21.35
CA HIS A 147 1.85 -20.67 21.82
C HIS A 147 2.99 -21.13 20.91
N ASN A 148 2.86 -20.96 19.59
CA ASN A 148 3.99 -21.22 18.69
C ASN A 148 5.18 -20.29 18.97
N MET A 149 4.95 -18.99 19.17
CA MET A 149 6.02 -18.05 19.54
C MET A 149 6.73 -18.47 20.83
N VAL A 150 5.97 -18.91 21.84
CA VAL A 150 6.51 -19.42 23.11
C VAL A 150 7.41 -20.63 22.86
N THR A 151 6.89 -21.65 22.17
CA THR A 151 7.62 -22.89 21.88
C THR A 151 8.92 -22.61 21.13
N GLN A 152 8.84 -21.81 20.06
CA GLN A 152 9.99 -21.54 19.18
C GLN A 152 11.04 -20.65 19.86
N THR A 153 10.61 -19.70 20.69
CA THR A 153 11.50 -18.88 21.52
C THR A 153 12.25 -19.73 22.55
N ASN A 154 11.54 -20.62 23.26
CA ASN A 154 12.14 -21.52 24.24
C ASN A 154 13.10 -22.54 23.61
N MET A 155 12.73 -23.11 22.45
CA MET A 155 13.59 -24.01 21.68
C MET A 155 14.88 -23.31 21.23
N TYR A 156 14.78 -22.08 20.72
CA TYR A 156 15.95 -21.32 20.31
C TYR A 156 16.88 -21.01 21.49
N ALA A 157 16.31 -20.61 22.63
CA ALA A 157 17.09 -20.34 23.83
C ALA A 157 17.84 -21.57 24.35
N LYS A 158 17.21 -22.75 24.33
CA LYS A 158 17.86 -24.02 24.69
C LYS A 158 19.07 -24.30 23.78
N LYS A 159 18.88 -24.25 22.46
CA LYS A 159 19.97 -24.52 21.51
C LYS A 159 21.09 -23.48 21.57
N PHE A 160 20.75 -22.22 21.81
CA PHE A 160 21.76 -21.19 22.00
C PHE A 160 22.64 -21.50 23.21
N GLN A 161 22.04 -21.92 24.33
CA GLN A 161 22.81 -22.25 25.53
C GLN A 161 23.67 -23.50 25.39
N GLU A 162 23.17 -24.52 24.68
CA GLU A 162 23.96 -25.71 24.32
C GLU A 162 25.22 -25.35 23.51
N ARG A 163 25.15 -24.30 22.68
CA ARG A 163 26.26 -23.90 21.80
C ARG A 163 27.21 -22.87 22.41
N PHE A 164 26.68 -21.94 23.21
CA PHE A 164 27.41 -20.75 23.66
C PHE A 164 27.55 -20.66 25.19
N GLY A 165 27.14 -21.70 25.92
CA GLY A 165 27.15 -21.73 27.38
C GLY A 165 25.82 -21.26 28.00
N SER A 166 25.66 -21.56 29.29
CA SER A 166 24.46 -21.19 30.05
C SER A 166 24.26 -19.68 30.09
N ASP A 167 23.02 -19.24 29.86
CA ASP A 167 22.65 -17.84 30.02
C ASP A 167 21.98 -17.65 31.37
N GLU A 168 22.76 -17.30 32.39
CA GLU A 168 22.25 -17.10 33.75
C GLU A 168 21.08 -16.11 33.74
N GLY A 169 19.96 -16.53 34.37
CA GLY A 169 18.70 -15.79 34.38
C GLY A 169 17.71 -16.11 33.26
N TRP A 170 18.05 -16.98 32.29
CA TRP A 170 17.03 -17.51 31.38
C TRP A 170 16.11 -18.50 32.08
N ARG A 171 14.80 -18.27 31.96
CA ARG A 171 13.76 -19.25 32.24
C ARG A 171 12.81 -19.35 31.05
N PRO A 172 12.17 -20.50 30.80
CA PRO A 172 11.19 -20.64 29.73
C PRO A 172 10.11 -19.55 29.79
N VAL A 173 9.79 -18.99 28.63
CA VAL A 173 8.73 -17.99 28.45
C VAL A 173 7.37 -18.67 28.55
N THR A 174 6.40 -18.01 29.17
CA THR A 174 4.99 -18.45 29.23
C THR A 174 4.13 -17.72 28.19
N ALA A 175 2.91 -18.19 27.93
CA ALA A 175 1.97 -17.49 27.05
C ALA A 175 1.61 -16.09 27.56
N GLN A 176 1.48 -15.92 28.88
CA GLN A 176 1.23 -14.61 29.50
C GLN A 176 2.43 -13.66 29.30
N GLU A 177 3.66 -14.15 29.50
CA GLU A 177 4.86 -13.33 29.22
C GLU A 177 5.00 -12.99 27.74
N MET A 178 4.59 -13.88 26.82
CA MET A 178 4.60 -13.58 25.39
C MET A 178 3.53 -12.55 24.99
N LYS A 179 2.32 -12.62 25.57
CA LYS A 179 1.29 -11.57 25.41
C LYS A 179 1.81 -10.23 25.92
N ALA A 180 2.43 -10.22 27.10
CA ALA A 180 3.03 -9.00 27.65
C ALA A 180 4.16 -8.46 26.76
N PHE A 181 5.03 -9.33 26.22
CA PHE A 181 6.08 -8.96 25.27
C PHE A 181 5.51 -8.28 24.01
N LEU A 182 4.45 -8.84 23.42
CA LEU A 182 3.73 -8.21 22.30
C LEU A 182 3.11 -6.86 22.73
N GLY A 183 2.55 -6.78 23.94
CA GLY A 183 1.99 -5.55 24.50
C GLY A 183 3.03 -4.43 24.63
N PHE A 184 4.22 -4.72 25.17
CA PHE A 184 5.33 -3.76 25.26
C PHE A 184 5.82 -3.29 23.90
N VAL A 185 5.95 -4.18 22.91
CA VAL A 185 6.37 -3.74 21.57
C VAL A 185 5.26 -2.92 20.89
N THR A 186 4.01 -3.34 21.05
CA THR A 186 2.83 -2.63 20.51
C THR A 186 2.67 -1.24 21.12
N SER A 187 3.03 -1.04 22.39
CA SER A 187 2.91 0.27 23.05
C SER A 187 3.75 1.36 22.37
N THR A 188 4.80 0.98 21.64
CA THR A 188 5.57 1.94 20.82
C THR A 188 4.73 2.59 19.73
N SER A 189 3.75 1.87 19.16
CA SER A 189 2.82 2.40 18.15
C SER A 189 1.85 3.45 18.71
N VAL A 190 1.60 3.43 20.01
CA VAL A 190 0.67 4.33 20.71
C VAL A 190 1.42 5.56 21.24
N HIS A 191 2.57 5.34 21.89
CA HIS A 191 3.34 6.39 22.54
C HIS A 191 4.46 7.00 21.67
N ARG A 192 4.66 6.48 20.45
CA ARG A 192 5.68 6.92 19.48
C ARG A 192 7.09 7.01 20.07
N CYS A 193 7.51 5.98 20.79
CA CYS A 193 8.89 5.85 21.26
C CYS A 193 9.69 4.92 20.33
N GLU A 194 10.90 5.32 19.95
CA GLU A 194 11.77 4.54 19.05
C GLU A 194 12.25 3.23 19.68
N SER A 195 12.45 3.26 21.01
CA SER A 195 12.91 2.11 21.78
C SER A 195 11.87 1.71 22.81
N VAL A 196 11.49 0.43 22.77
CA VAL A 196 10.66 -0.20 23.80
C VAL A 196 11.34 -0.09 25.18
N LEU A 197 12.67 -0.08 25.23
CA LEU A 197 13.43 0.00 26.48
C LEU A 197 13.23 1.34 27.21
N SER A 198 12.80 2.40 26.51
CA SER A 198 12.49 3.68 27.12
C SER A 198 11.41 3.59 28.19
N ILE A 199 10.54 2.57 28.14
CA ILE A 199 9.49 2.29 29.14
C ILE A 199 10.07 2.19 30.56
N TRP A 200 11.25 1.56 30.71
CA TRP A 200 11.91 1.37 32.00
C TRP A 200 12.93 2.47 32.36
N SER A 201 13.13 3.44 31.48
CA SER A 201 14.02 4.58 31.74
C SER A 201 13.40 5.56 32.75
N SER A 202 14.17 6.56 33.17
CA SER A 202 13.67 7.71 33.95
C SER A 202 13.28 8.92 33.06
N GLY A 203 13.33 8.76 31.74
CA GLY A 203 13.12 9.86 30.79
C GLY A 203 11.65 10.13 30.44
N PHE A 204 11.42 11.08 29.53
CA PHE A 204 10.10 11.50 29.07
C PHE A 204 9.22 10.35 28.52
N PHE A 205 9.84 9.37 27.87
CA PHE A 205 9.16 8.21 27.30
C PHE A 205 9.04 7.02 28.28
N SER A 206 9.35 7.23 29.57
CA SER A 206 9.12 6.23 30.60
C SER A 206 7.63 5.99 30.84
N ASN A 207 7.27 4.75 31.15
CA ASN A 207 5.90 4.43 31.49
C ASN A 207 5.89 3.44 32.66
N ARG A 208 5.84 3.99 33.87
CA ARG A 208 5.90 3.19 35.10
C ARG A 208 4.74 2.22 35.24
N SER A 209 3.55 2.59 34.75
CA SER A 209 2.33 1.77 34.89
C SER A 209 2.49 0.41 34.20
N ILE A 210 3.07 0.39 33.00
CA ILE A 210 3.29 -0.84 32.24
C ILE A 210 4.62 -1.51 32.61
N ALA A 211 5.65 -0.73 33.01
CA ALA A 211 6.96 -1.25 33.39
C ALA A 211 6.92 -2.23 34.58
N LEU A 212 5.88 -2.16 35.42
CA LEU A 212 5.66 -3.08 36.54
C LEU A 212 5.29 -4.50 36.10
N LYS A 213 4.79 -4.70 34.88
CA LYS A 213 4.36 -6.02 34.39
C LYS A 213 5.50 -6.96 34.06
N MET A 214 6.68 -6.43 33.72
CA MET A 214 7.88 -7.23 33.46
C MET A 214 9.11 -6.37 33.70
N SER A 215 10.14 -6.92 34.33
CA SER A 215 11.41 -6.20 34.46
C SER A 215 12.10 -6.01 33.10
N GLN A 216 12.85 -4.92 32.95
CA GLN A 216 13.64 -4.66 31.74
C GLN A 216 14.54 -5.85 31.40
N ALA A 217 15.25 -6.41 32.39
CA ALA A 217 16.12 -7.56 32.22
C ALA A 217 15.36 -8.78 31.67
N ARG A 218 14.13 -9.04 32.13
CA ARG A 218 13.31 -10.14 31.60
C ARG A 218 12.88 -9.86 30.16
N PHE A 219 12.44 -8.64 29.86
CA PHE A 219 12.05 -8.23 28.50
C PHE A 219 13.22 -8.40 27.52
N GLU A 220 14.42 -7.92 27.87
CA GLU A 220 15.62 -8.03 27.04
C GLU A 220 16.02 -9.48 26.80
N LYS A 221 15.89 -10.36 27.80
CA LYS A 221 16.10 -11.81 27.62
C LYS A 221 15.11 -12.40 26.62
N ILE A 222 13.82 -12.06 26.72
CA ILE A 222 12.81 -12.53 25.75
C ILE A 222 13.14 -11.99 24.36
N LEU A 223 13.48 -10.70 24.23
CA LEU A 223 13.85 -10.06 22.97
C LEU A 223 15.06 -10.73 22.31
N LYS A 224 16.09 -11.10 23.10
CA LYS A 224 17.28 -11.82 22.63
C LYS A 224 16.92 -13.15 21.97
N TYR A 225 15.98 -13.89 22.56
CA TYR A 225 15.63 -15.24 22.14
C TYR A 225 14.38 -15.35 21.28
N PHE A 226 13.61 -14.27 21.09
CA PHE A 226 12.36 -14.26 20.35
C PHE A 226 12.50 -14.83 18.92
N HIS A 227 11.74 -15.87 18.61
CA HIS A 227 11.68 -16.52 17.29
C HIS A 227 10.26 -16.99 16.96
N ILE A 228 9.89 -16.89 15.69
CA ILE A 228 8.67 -17.52 15.13
C ILE A 228 8.96 -18.93 14.61
N VAL A 229 10.15 -19.13 14.03
CA VAL A 229 10.69 -20.44 13.67
C VAL A 229 12.15 -20.49 14.09
N ALA A 230 12.49 -21.40 15.00
CA ALA A 230 13.83 -21.49 15.58
C ALA A 230 14.85 -22.07 14.58
N PHE A 231 14.43 -23.05 13.77
CA PHE A 231 15.31 -23.85 12.92
C PHE A 231 14.78 -23.95 11.49
N ARG A 232 15.70 -23.94 10.52
CA ARG A 232 15.36 -24.08 9.11
C ARG A 232 14.75 -25.47 8.86
N PRO A 233 13.62 -25.57 8.14
CA PRO A 233 13.12 -26.85 7.66
C PRO A 233 14.16 -27.55 6.77
N SER A 234 14.19 -28.88 6.79
CA SER A 234 15.12 -29.69 6.00
C SER A 234 14.83 -29.70 4.49
N GLN A 235 13.68 -29.18 4.03
CA GLN A 235 13.24 -29.18 2.62
C GLN A 235 12.45 -27.90 2.25
N GLY A 236 12.72 -27.34 1.06
CA GLY A 236 11.73 -26.64 0.21
C GLY A 236 11.20 -25.24 0.58
N SER A 237 11.60 -24.58 1.66
CA SER A 237 11.04 -23.27 2.04
C SER A 237 11.74 -22.08 1.37
N ASN A 238 10.97 -21.08 0.90
CA ASN A 238 11.42 -19.74 0.49
C ASN A 238 12.68 -19.29 1.26
N GLN A 239 13.82 -19.19 0.55
CA GLN A 239 15.16 -19.26 1.13
C GLN A 239 15.46 -18.18 2.19
N GLY A 240 14.74 -17.05 2.23
CA GLY A 240 14.99 -15.97 3.20
C GLY A 240 13.88 -15.66 4.23
N LEU A 241 12.60 -15.94 3.95
CA LEU A 241 11.46 -15.62 4.85
C LEU A 241 10.98 -16.79 5.71
N TYR A 242 11.60 -17.97 5.59
CA TYR A 242 11.23 -19.18 6.35
C TYR A 242 11.07 -18.94 7.86
N LYS A 243 11.82 -17.98 8.42
CA LYS A 243 11.78 -17.64 9.84
C LYS A 243 10.42 -17.14 10.32
N ILE A 244 9.57 -16.64 9.43
CA ILE A 244 8.26 -16.07 9.74
C ILE A 244 7.13 -16.61 8.86
N GLN A 245 7.43 -17.42 7.84
CA GLN A 245 6.45 -17.90 6.88
C GLN A 245 5.18 -18.49 7.53
N PRO A 246 5.26 -19.35 8.58
CA PRO A 246 4.05 -19.89 9.21
C PRO A 246 3.14 -18.82 9.81
N PHE A 247 3.71 -17.71 10.30
CA PHE A 247 2.93 -16.58 10.80
C PHE A 247 2.27 -15.81 9.65
N LEU A 248 2.99 -15.58 8.55
CA LEU A 248 2.42 -14.94 7.35
C LEU A 248 1.27 -15.76 6.75
N ASP A 249 1.41 -17.09 6.70
CA ASP A 249 0.36 -17.98 6.20
C ASP A 249 -0.89 -17.94 7.10
N SER A 250 -0.69 -18.02 8.43
CA SER A 250 -1.78 -17.88 9.40
C SER A 250 -2.49 -16.53 9.31
N LEU A 251 -1.73 -15.46 9.10
CA LEU A 251 -2.28 -14.11 8.96
C LEU A 251 -3.10 -13.96 7.67
N GLN A 252 -2.60 -14.51 6.56
CA GLN A 252 -3.29 -14.51 5.27
C GLN A 252 -4.59 -15.32 5.30
N GLN A 253 -4.59 -16.45 6.01
CA GLN A 253 -5.81 -17.21 6.27
C GLN A 253 -6.82 -16.37 7.08
N SER A 254 -6.33 -15.66 8.10
CA SER A 254 -7.15 -14.79 8.94
C SER A 254 -7.81 -13.66 8.15
N PHE A 255 -7.06 -13.00 7.25
CA PHE A 255 -7.63 -11.96 6.36
C PHE A 255 -8.78 -12.51 5.51
N SER A 256 -8.60 -13.71 4.94
CA SER A 256 -9.57 -14.34 4.06
C SER A 256 -10.83 -14.81 4.81
N CYS A 257 -10.69 -15.28 6.05
CA CYS A 257 -11.81 -15.77 6.85
C CYS A 257 -12.60 -14.66 7.56
N THR A 258 -11.99 -13.51 7.82
CA THR A 258 -12.59 -12.46 8.69
C THR A 258 -13.30 -11.36 7.92
N PHE A 259 -12.99 -11.16 6.64
CA PHE A 259 -13.49 -10.03 5.87
C PHE A 259 -13.79 -10.37 4.41
N ARG A 260 -14.94 -9.90 3.92
CA ARG A 260 -15.34 -9.93 2.52
C ARG A 260 -15.08 -8.54 1.93
N PRO A 261 -14.15 -8.37 0.98
CA PRO A 261 -13.86 -7.06 0.41
C PRO A 261 -14.97 -6.56 -0.51
N SER A 262 -14.99 -5.26 -0.78
CA SER A 262 -15.85 -4.69 -1.81
C SER A 262 -15.36 -5.04 -3.21
N GLN A 263 -16.17 -4.69 -4.21
CA GLN A 263 -15.82 -4.87 -5.62
C GLN A 263 -14.51 -4.15 -5.97
N THR A 264 -14.23 -2.99 -5.37
CA THR A 264 -13.13 -2.11 -5.73
C THR A 264 -11.95 -2.22 -4.76
N GLN A 265 -10.79 -2.59 -5.28
CA GLN A 265 -9.58 -2.86 -4.48
C GLN A 265 -8.35 -2.29 -5.17
N VAL A 266 -7.28 -2.05 -4.43
CA VAL A 266 -6.04 -1.47 -4.96
C VAL A 266 -4.84 -2.37 -4.68
N LEU A 267 -3.90 -2.43 -5.63
CA LEU A 267 -2.57 -3.00 -5.42
C LEU A 267 -1.55 -1.87 -5.27
N HIS A 268 -0.84 -1.84 -4.14
CA HIS A 268 0.23 -0.86 -3.91
C HIS A 268 1.21 -1.34 -2.85
N GLU A 269 2.34 -0.64 -2.73
CA GLU A 269 3.20 -0.72 -1.55
C GLU A 269 2.67 0.28 -0.50
N PRO A 270 2.32 -0.16 0.72
CA PRO A 270 1.82 0.75 1.74
C PRO A 270 2.94 1.66 2.26
N LEU A 271 2.58 2.87 2.67
CA LEU A 271 3.52 3.77 3.32
C LEU A 271 3.90 3.20 4.69
N ILE A 272 5.13 2.72 4.80
CA ILE A 272 5.75 2.33 6.06
C ILE A 272 6.88 3.33 6.25
N ASP A 273 6.77 4.23 7.22
CA ASP A 273 7.81 5.23 7.45
C ASP A 273 9.02 4.62 8.19
N GLU A 274 10.21 5.18 7.98
CA GLU A 274 11.39 4.93 8.83
C GLU A 274 11.57 6.06 9.87
N ASP A 275 10.93 7.23 9.73
CA ASP A 275 10.99 8.33 10.71
C ASP A 275 9.71 9.19 10.75
N PRO A 276 8.87 9.09 11.80
CA PRO A 276 7.59 9.81 11.91
C PRO A 276 7.72 11.33 12.18
N VAL A 277 8.94 11.86 12.33
CA VAL A 277 9.18 13.24 12.80
C VAL A 277 9.03 14.29 11.69
N PHE A 278 9.01 13.89 10.41
CA PHE A 278 9.02 14.83 9.28
C PHE A 278 7.66 15.09 8.62
N ILE A 279 6.53 14.64 9.18
CA ILE A 279 5.22 14.77 8.51
C ILE A 279 4.62 16.19 8.61
N THR A 280 5.23 17.13 9.31
CA THR A 280 4.64 18.48 9.47
C THR A 280 4.92 19.45 8.33
N THR A 281 5.84 19.19 7.40
CA THR A 281 6.16 20.14 6.32
C THR A 281 6.90 19.47 5.15
N CYS A 282 6.25 18.73 4.24
CA CYS A 282 7.00 18.16 3.11
C CYS A 282 6.32 18.37 1.76
N THR A 283 6.75 19.43 1.07
CA THR A 283 6.79 19.48 -0.39
C THR A 283 7.85 18.50 -0.93
N GLU A 284 7.71 18.16 -2.21
CA GLU A 284 8.51 17.31 -3.13
C GLU A 284 10.04 17.13 -2.89
N ARG A 285 10.68 17.93 -2.04
CA ARG A 285 12.12 17.94 -1.84
C ARG A 285 12.64 16.92 -0.82
N GLU A 286 11.84 16.52 0.16
CA GLU A 286 12.33 15.77 1.34
C GLU A 286 12.12 14.25 1.27
N LEU A 287 11.37 13.74 0.29
CA LEU A 287 11.21 12.30 0.00
C LEU A 287 12.54 11.56 -0.34
N ARG A 288 13.63 12.30 -0.56
CA ARG A 288 14.88 11.82 -1.18
C ARG A 288 15.91 11.15 -0.23
N LYS A 289 15.60 10.91 1.05
CA LYS A 289 16.57 10.34 2.02
C LYS A 289 16.11 9.08 2.76
N ARG A 290 15.44 8.12 2.10
CA ARG A 290 15.11 6.82 2.70
C ARG A 290 16.32 5.86 2.65
N LYS A 291 16.81 5.36 3.79
CA LYS A 291 17.78 4.25 3.83
C LYS A 291 17.12 2.98 3.23
N LYS A 292 17.83 2.29 2.34
CA LYS A 292 17.29 1.15 1.56
C LYS A 292 16.88 -0.01 2.49
N ARG A 293 15.58 -0.31 2.53
CA ARG A 293 15.06 -1.54 3.13
C ARG A 293 15.56 -2.77 2.38
N LYS A 294 15.81 -3.85 3.10
CA LYS A 294 16.21 -5.16 2.55
C LYS A 294 15.02 -5.97 2.00
N PHE A 295 13.82 -5.40 1.97
CA PHE A 295 12.59 -6.02 1.47
C PHE A 295 11.62 -4.97 0.93
N SER A 296 10.63 -5.41 0.17
CA SER A 296 9.42 -4.66 -0.19
C SER A 296 8.17 -5.44 0.24
N LEU A 297 7.12 -4.70 0.56
CA LEU A 297 5.80 -5.23 0.92
C LEU A 297 4.79 -4.67 -0.07
N TRP A 298 4.03 -5.53 -0.72
CA TRP A 298 2.87 -5.14 -1.54
C TRP A 298 1.60 -5.69 -0.90
N VAL A 299 0.51 -4.96 -1.05
CA VAL A 299 -0.78 -5.32 -0.47
C VAL A 299 -1.90 -5.23 -1.50
N ARG A 300 -2.92 -6.06 -1.33
CA ARG A 300 -4.25 -5.85 -1.92
C ARG A 300 -5.16 -5.27 -0.86
N GLN A 301 -5.62 -4.05 -1.03
CA GLN A 301 -6.42 -3.32 -0.04
C GLN A 301 -7.82 -3.02 -0.57
N CYS A 302 -8.82 -3.25 0.26
CA CYS A 302 -10.21 -2.92 -0.02
C CYS A 302 -10.39 -1.39 -0.01
N THR A 303 -10.69 -0.79 -1.17
CA THR A 303 -10.79 0.68 -1.27
C THR A 303 -11.95 1.24 -0.48
N SER A 304 -12.93 0.40 -0.17
CA SER A 304 -14.12 0.78 0.56
C SER A 304 -13.94 0.83 2.07
N THR A 305 -12.92 0.19 2.62
CA THR A 305 -12.77 0.05 4.07
C THR A 305 -11.36 0.32 4.57
N GLY A 306 -10.38 0.32 3.67
CA GLY A 306 -8.96 0.32 4.01
C GLY A 306 -8.47 -1.04 4.53
N PHE A 307 -9.30 -2.08 4.52
CA PHE A 307 -8.90 -3.42 4.99
C PHE A 307 -7.88 -4.05 4.05
N ILE A 308 -6.73 -4.44 4.58
CA ILE A 308 -5.71 -5.15 3.81
C ILE A 308 -6.12 -6.62 3.71
N CYS A 309 -6.39 -7.07 2.48
CA CYS A 309 -6.95 -8.38 2.16
C CYS A 309 -5.88 -9.42 1.86
N GLN A 310 -4.75 -9.00 1.30
CA GLN A 310 -3.58 -9.85 0.99
C GLN A 310 -2.29 -9.07 1.18
N ILE A 311 -1.22 -9.77 1.55
CA ILE A 311 0.14 -9.24 1.65
C ILE A 311 1.12 -10.12 0.88
N SER A 312 2.09 -9.51 0.21
CA SER A 312 3.22 -10.20 -0.42
C SER A 312 4.51 -9.52 -0.03
N VAL A 313 5.45 -10.28 0.52
CA VAL A 313 6.74 -9.78 0.98
C VAL A 313 7.82 -10.35 0.07
N HIS A 314 8.62 -9.46 -0.52
CA HIS A 314 9.77 -9.84 -1.32
C HIS A 314 11.05 -9.34 -0.67
N LEU A 315 12.03 -10.21 -0.50
CA LEU A 315 13.35 -9.81 -0.05
C LEU A 315 14.13 -9.23 -1.23
N LYS A 316 14.75 -8.07 -1.02
CA LYS A 316 15.68 -7.47 -1.97
C LYS A 316 17.03 -8.15 -1.75
N GLU A 317 17.19 -9.37 -2.25
CA GLU A 317 18.45 -10.11 -2.10
C GLU A 317 19.52 -9.62 -3.08
N GLY A 318 20.77 -9.61 -2.61
CA GLY A 318 21.95 -9.47 -3.47
C GLY A 318 22.28 -10.81 -4.09
N GLN A 319 22.38 -10.86 -5.43
CA GLN A 319 22.96 -11.92 -6.26
C GLN A 319 22.93 -13.34 -5.63
N GLY A 320 21.74 -13.94 -5.52
CA GLY A 320 21.55 -15.33 -5.11
C GLY A 320 20.74 -16.11 -6.15
N THR A 321 21.12 -17.35 -6.40
CA THR A 321 20.63 -18.23 -7.48
C THR A 321 19.25 -18.85 -7.18
N ASP A 322 18.18 -18.07 -7.24
CA ASP A 322 16.81 -18.60 -7.20
C ASP A 322 16.07 -18.34 -8.53
N GLY A 323 15.07 -19.16 -8.88
CA GLY A 323 14.35 -19.04 -10.15
C GLY A 323 13.60 -17.71 -10.35
N LEU A 324 13.38 -16.96 -9.26
CA LEU A 324 12.87 -15.59 -9.28
C LEU A 324 13.97 -14.52 -9.39
N ALA A 325 15.21 -14.86 -9.01
CA ALA A 325 16.39 -14.00 -9.18
C ALA A 325 16.80 -13.86 -10.66
N THR A 326 16.19 -14.67 -11.54
CA THR A 326 16.33 -14.55 -13.00
C THR A 326 15.40 -13.49 -13.60
N LEU A 327 14.40 -12.98 -12.85
CA LEU A 327 13.56 -11.84 -13.26
C LEU A 327 14.36 -10.55 -13.09
N LYS A 328 15.37 -10.37 -13.96
CA LYS A 328 16.20 -9.15 -14.02
C LYS A 328 15.37 -7.90 -14.37
N ASN A 329 14.12 -8.07 -14.82
CA ASN A 329 13.22 -6.99 -15.24
C ASN A 329 12.14 -6.71 -14.19
N LYS A 330 12.16 -5.50 -13.60
CA LYS A 330 11.17 -5.01 -12.61
C LYS A 330 9.69 -5.24 -13.02
N PRO A 331 9.28 -5.02 -14.28
CA PRO A 331 7.89 -5.27 -14.69
C PRO A 331 7.43 -6.72 -14.50
N GLN A 332 8.33 -7.69 -14.68
CA GLN A 332 8.01 -9.11 -14.50
C GLN A 332 7.79 -9.45 -13.02
N LEU A 333 8.59 -8.87 -12.12
CA LEU A 333 8.41 -9.00 -10.68
C LEU A 333 7.04 -8.44 -10.25
N HIS A 334 6.69 -7.24 -10.70
CA HIS A 334 5.43 -6.60 -10.32
C HIS A 334 4.21 -7.33 -10.87
N SER A 335 4.29 -7.83 -12.11
CA SER A 335 3.26 -8.68 -12.69
C SER A 335 3.06 -9.97 -11.89
N LEU A 336 4.15 -10.61 -11.45
CA LEU A 336 4.10 -11.79 -10.60
C LEU A 336 3.46 -11.50 -9.24
N VAL A 337 3.90 -10.44 -8.56
CA VAL A 337 3.36 -10.02 -7.27
C VAL A 337 1.86 -9.70 -7.39
N ALA A 338 1.44 -9.02 -8.46
CA ALA A 338 0.03 -8.75 -8.71
C ALA A 338 -0.79 -10.04 -8.86
N LYS A 339 -0.28 -11.02 -9.61
CA LYS A 339 -0.92 -12.34 -9.74
C LYS A 339 -1.05 -13.06 -8.40
N GLN A 340 0.00 -13.04 -7.58
CA GLN A 340 -0.02 -13.63 -6.23
C GLN A 340 -1.08 -12.96 -5.33
N LEU A 341 -1.14 -11.63 -5.35
CA LEU A 341 -2.10 -10.87 -4.53
C LEU A 341 -3.56 -11.07 -4.97
N CYS A 342 -3.80 -11.48 -6.22
CA CYS A 342 -5.13 -11.64 -6.81
C CYS A 342 -5.57 -13.11 -7.00
N GLN A 343 -4.75 -14.09 -6.61
CA GLN A 343 -5.02 -15.51 -6.89
C GLN A 343 -6.34 -16.03 -6.29
N ASN A 344 -6.82 -15.42 -5.21
CA ASN A 344 -8.03 -15.84 -4.48
C ASN A 344 -9.30 -15.04 -4.81
N ILE A 345 -9.31 -14.26 -5.90
CA ILE A 345 -10.48 -13.46 -6.33
C ILE A 345 -10.95 -13.72 -7.76
N SER A 346 -10.43 -14.78 -8.39
CA SER A 346 -10.93 -15.24 -9.68
C SER A 346 -12.44 -15.55 -9.62
N GLY A 347 -13.19 -15.16 -10.66
CA GLY A 347 -14.64 -15.38 -10.76
C GLY A 347 -15.51 -14.39 -9.97
N LYS A 348 -14.92 -13.38 -9.31
CA LYS A 348 -15.66 -12.48 -8.42
C LYS A 348 -16.12 -11.17 -9.04
N ASN A 349 -15.75 -10.88 -10.30
CA ASN A 349 -15.98 -9.57 -10.93
C ASN A 349 -15.38 -8.39 -10.15
N THR A 350 -14.20 -8.61 -9.56
CA THR A 350 -13.48 -7.59 -8.77
C THR A 350 -12.82 -6.57 -9.69
N ILE A 351 -12.81 -5.30 -9.30
CA ILE A 351 -12.10 -4.21 -9.98
C ILE A 351 -10.82 -3.89 -9.20
N ILE A 352 -9.67 -4.06 -9.85
CA ILE A 352 -8.34 -3.81 -9.31
C ILE A 352 -7.75 -2.52 -9.87
N PHE A 353 -7.47 -1.58 -8.98
CA PHE A 353 -6.72 -0.37 -9.29
C PHE A 353 -5.22 -0.61 -9.14
N THR A 354 -4.43 -0.15 -10.12
CA THR A 354 -2.97 -0.36 -10.14
C THR A 354 -2.20 0.92 -10.44
N GLY A 355 -1.03 1.04 -9.80
CA GLY A 355 -0.03 2.04 -10.18
C GLY A 355 0.72 1.65 -11.47
N PRO A 356 1.49 2.59 -12.05
CA PRO A 356 2.13 2.40 -13.35
C PRO A 356 3.01 1.15 -13.48
N SER A 357 3.68 0.77 -12.41
CA SER A 357 4.66 -0.32 -12.45
C SER A 357 4.03 -1.72 -12.49
N ILE A 358 2.72 -1.82 -12.22
CA ILE A 358 1.94 -3.06 -12.34
C ILE A 358 1.10 -3.05 -13.63
N THR A 359 0.70 -1.87 -14.11
CA THR A 359 -0.20 -1.74 -15.27
C THR A 359 0.47 -2.21 -16.57
N SER A 360 -0.09 -3.24 -17.21
CA SER A 360 0.30 -3.69 -18.55
C SER A 360 -0.86 -4.36 -19.30
N LEU A 361 -0.81 -4.35 -20.63
CA LEU A 361 -1.81 -5.01 -21.48
C LEU A 361 -1.85 -6.52 -21.23
N SER A 362 -0.69 -7.15 -21.09
CA SER A 362 -0.55 -8.59 -20.87
C SER A 362 -1.18 -9.02 -19.54
N LEU A 363 -0.92 -8.29 -18.45
CA LEU A 363 -1.48 -8.61 -17.13
C LEU A 363 -3.00 -8.43 -17.11
N PHE A 364 -3.51 -7.32 -17.66
CA PHE A 364 -4.94 -7.03 -17.62
C PHE A 364 -5.74 -7.99 -18.51
N THR A 365 -5.17 -8.41 -19.64
CA THR A 365 -5.77 -9.45 -20.48
C THR A 365 -5.87 -10.78 -19.72
N GLU A 366 -4.84 -11.14 -18.94
CA GLU A 366 -4.83 -12.38 -18.16
C GLU A 366 -5.84 -12.32 -17.00
N PHE A 367 -5.91 -11.20 -16.28
CA PHE A 367 -6.92 -10.97 -15.24
C PHE A 367 -8.34 -10.97 -15.79
N SER A 368 -8.55 -10.45 -16.99
CA SER A 368 -9.88 -10.48 -17.63
C SER A 368 -10.38 -11.90 -17.90
N LYS A 369 -9.50 -12.88 -18.13
CA LYS A 369 -9.89 -14.30 -18.27
C LYS A 369 -10.34 -14.94 -16.96
N GLN A 370 -10.05 -14.28 -15.84
CA GLN A 370 -10.34 -14.73 -14.47
C GLN A 370 -11.46 -13.89 -13.84
N ASP A 371 -12.21 -13.12 -14.64
CA ASP A 371 -13.23 -12.17 -14.16
C ASP A 371 -12.68 -11.16 -13.13
N ILE A 372 -11.44 -10.74 -13.34
CA ILE A 372 -10.78 -9.66 -12.62
C ILE A 372 -10.61 -8.49 -13.59
N PHE A 373 -11.32 -7.42 -13.31
CA PHE A 373 -11.30 -6.18 -14.10
C PHE A 373 -10.28 -5.22 -13.50
N CYS A 374 -9.75 -4.31 -14.31
CA CYS A 374 -8.67 -3.42 -13.89
C CYS A 374 -8.86 -1.99 -14.38
N CYS A 375 -8.31 -1.06 -13.60
CA CYS A 375 -8.15 0.34 -13.97
C CYS A 375 -6.78 0.81 -13.47
N GLY A 376 -5.83 0.91 -14.39
CA GLY A 376 -4.43 1.20 -14.06
C GLY A 376 -3.97 2.51 -14.66
N LEU A 377 -3.16 3.27 -13.91
CA LEU A 377 -2.41 4.38 -14.47
C LEU A 377 -1.27 3.82 -15.34
N LEU A 378 -1.00 4.43 -16.49
CA LEU A 378 0.08 4.08 -17.40
C LEU A 378 1.17 5.16 -17.41
N SER A 379 2.42 4.73 -17.30
CA SER A 379 3.60 5.56 -17.51
C SER A 379 4.47 4.94 -18.59
N THR A 380 4.90 5.74 -19.55
CA THR A 380 5.88 5.35 -20.57
C THR A 380 7.24 4.97 -20.00
N ARG A 381 7.54 5.40 -18.76
CA ARG A 381 8.81 5.11 -18.06
C ARG A 381 8.73 3.90 -17.12
N LYS A 382 7.57 3.65 -16.51
CA LYS A 382 7.42 2.64 -15.45
C LYS A 382 6.54 1.45 -15.84
N SER A 383 5.68 1.58 -16.84
CA SER A 383 4.77 0.54 -17.31
C SER A 383 5.38 -0.27 -18.45
N ASP A 384 4.99 -1.54 -18.55
CA ASP A 384 5.18 -2.32 -19.77
C ASP A 384 4.16 -1.86 -20.83
N CYS A 385 4.66 -1.12 -21.82
CA CYS A 385 3.86 -0.55 -22.90
C CYS A 385 3.77 -1.47 -24.13
N THR A 386 4.22 -2.72 -24.02
CA THR A 386 4.20 -3.68 -25.14
C THR A 386 2.77 -3.91 -25.64
N GLY A 387 2.58 -3.81 -26.96
CA GLY A 387 1.27 -3.99 -27.59
C GLY A 387 0.31 -2.79 -27.50
N LEU A 388 0.75 -1.67 -26.93
CA LEU A 388 -0.05 -0.43 -26.88
C LEU A 388 0.23 0.47 -28.11
N PRO A 389 -0.79 1.18 -28.63
CA PRO A 389 -0.62 2.12 -29.74
C PRO A 389 0.30 3.31 -29.37
N GLN A 390 1.39 3.47 -30.11
CA GLN A 390 2.36 4.55 -29.89
C GLN A 390 1.72 5.94 -30.01
N SER A 391 0.72 6.10 -30.89
CA SER A 391 -0.03 7.35 -31.12
C SER A 391 -0.79 7.88 -29.90
N MET A 392 -1.01 7.02 -28.90
CA MET A 392 -1.65 7.35 -27.62
C MET A 392 -0.64 7.63 -26.50
N LEU A 393 0.60 7.17 -26.67
CA LEU A 393 1.68 7.29 -25.70
C LEU A 393 2.59 8.49 -26.00
N VAL A 394 2.82 8.82 -27.26
CA VAL A 394 3.66 9.95 -27.66
C VAL A 394 2.82 11.23 -27.72
N CYS A 395 3.31 12.29 -27.07
CA CYS A 395 2.69 13.62 -27.11
C CYS A 395 3.06 14.35 -28.41
N GLY A 396 2.09 15.02 -29.02
CA GLY A 396 2.36 15.99 -30.07
C GLY A 396 3.02 17.27 -29.50
N SER A 397 3.58 18.10 -30.38
CA SER A 397 4.19 19.38 -29.99
C SER A 397 3.18 20.43 -29.50
N THR A 398 1.89 20.23 -29.77
CA THR A 398 0.82 21.14 -29.36
C THR A 398 0.11 20.61 -28.10
N PRO A 399 0.07 21.40 -27.00
CA PRO A 399 -0.69 21.03 -25.82
C PRO A 399 -2.18 20.91 -26.12
N ALA A 400 -2.83 19.86 -25.62
CA ALA A 400 -4.27 19.66 -25.76
C ALA A 400 -5.06 20.63 -24.86
N GLN A 401 -6.38 20.73 -25.07
CA GLN A 401 -7.23 21.51 -24.17
C GLN A 401 -7.45 20.75 -22.85
N ARG A 402 -7.42 21.45 -21.72
CA ARG A 402 -7.73 20.87 -20.41
C ARG A 402 -9.11 20.21 -20.42
N GLY A 403 -9.18 18.95 -19.98
CA GLY A 403 -10.38 18.11 -20.00
C GLY A 403 -10.54 17.26 -21.27
N GLN A 404 -9.76 17.52 -22.32
CA GLN A 404 -9.82 16.75 -23.56
C GLN A 404 -9.28 15.33 -23.34
N SER A 405 -9.97 14.33 -23.90
CA SER A 405 -9.54 12.94 -23.88
C SER A 405 -9.50 12.34 -25.27
N ARG A 406 -8.51 11.48 -25.50
CA ARG A 406 -8.47 10.53 -26.62
C ARG A 406 -8.64 9.12 -26.07
N VAL A 407 -9.30 8.24 -26.82
CA VAL A 407 -9.52 6.86 -26.42
C VAL A 407 -9.35 5.93 -27.62
N MET A 408 -8.66 4.81 -27.41
CA MET A 408 -8.65 3.67 -28.33
C MET A 408 -9.07 2.42 -27.57
N MET A 409 -9.74 1.49 -28.24
CA MET A 409 -10.21 0.22 -27.67
C MET A 409 -9.65 -0.98 -28.43
N LYS A 410 -9.36 -2.07 -27.70
CA LYS A 410 -9.12 -3.41 -28.24
C LYS A 410 -10.04 -4.38 -27.49
N GLY A 411 -11.10 -4.84 -28.14
CA GLY A 411 -12.18 -5.58 -27.47
C GLY A 411 -12.80 -4.75 -26.34
N THR A 412 -12.80 -5.27 -25.11
CA THR A 412 -13.28 -4.55 -23.91
C THR A 412 -12.21 -3.69 -23.22
N MET A 413 -10.95 -3.76 -23.68
CA MET A 413 -9.85 -2.99 -23.13
C MET A 413 -9.81 -1.59 -23.74
N SER A 414 -9.76 -0.55 -22.90
CA SER A 414 -9.67 0.86 -23.29
C SER A 414 -8.33 1.44 -22.87
N LEU A 415 -7.66 2.11 -23.82
CA LEU A 415 -6.52 2.98 -23.58
C LEU A 415 -7.00 4.42 -23.65
N ILE A 416 -6.94 5.12 -22.52
CA ILE A 416 -7.43 6.49 -22.36
C ILE A 416 -6.23 7.42 -22.19
N SER A 417 -6.21 8.54 -22.91
CA SER A 417 -5.29 9.65 -22.68
C SER A 417 -6.11 10.90 -22.36
N TRP A 418 -6.11 11.33 -21.11
CA TRP A 418 -6.81 12.52 -20.65
C TRP A 418 -5.82 13.64 -20.35
N TYR A 419 -6.06 14.81 -20.91
CA TYR A 419 -5.21 15.97 -20.72
C TYR A 419 -5.77 16.90 -19.66
N ASN A 420 -4.94 17.28 -18.69
CA ASN A 420 -5.25 18.31 -17.71
C ASN A 420 -4.25 19.46 -17.81
N LYS A 421 -3.15 19.38 -17.06
CA LYS A 421 -1.93 20.17 -17.27
C LYS A 421 -0.78 19.34 -17.84
N GLY A 422 -1.00 18.04 -17.94
CA GLY A 422 -0.17 17.02 -18.56
C GLY A 422 -1.04 15.83 -18.96
N HIS A 423 -0.45 14.87 -19.67
CA HIS A 423 -1.17 13.68 -20.11
C HIS A 423 -1.23 12.64 -18.99
N PHE A 424 -2.45 12.28 -18.59
CA PHE A 424 -2.71 11.11 -17.76
C PHE A 424 -3.22 9.99 -18.64
N ARG A 425 -2.49 8.87 -18.66
CA ARG A 425 -2.83 7.71 -19.48
C ARG A 425 -3.33 6.59 -18.60
N PHE A 426 -4.38 5.90 -19.04
CA PHE A 426 -4.97 4.79 -18.31
C PHE A 426 -5.22 3.60 -19.22
N LEU A 427 -5.03 2.41 -18.68
CA LEU A 427 -5.51 1.17 -19.26
C LEU A 427 -6.67 0.68 -18.41
N THR A 428 -7.80 0.29 -19.02
CA THR A 428 -8.93 -0.24 -18.24
C THR A 428 -9.87 -1.11 -19.06
N ASN A 429 -10.39 -2.16 -18.44
CA ASN A 429 -11.57 -2.90 -18.89
C ASN A 429 -12.70 -2.85 -17.84
N ALA A 430 -12.56 -2.01 -16.81
CA ALA A 430 -13.49 -1.89 -15.69
C ALA A 430 -14.51 -0.75 -15.87
N TYR A 431 -14.21 0.21 -16.75
CA TYR A 431 -15.04 1.39 -16.97
C TYR A 431 -15.25 1.60 -18.45
N SER A 432 -16.51 1.85 -18.83
CA SER A 432 -16.85 2.17 -20.21
C SER A 432 -16.23 3.51 -20.65
N PRO A 433 -15.62 3.56 -21.83
CA PRO A 433 -15.00 4.78 -22.34
C PRO A 433 -16.03 5.83 -22.80
N THR A 434 -17.30 5.46 -22.92
CA THR A 434 -18.39 6.38 -23.30
C THR A 434 -18.95 7.16 -22.11
N LYS A 435 -18.66 6.72 -20.88
CA LYS A 435 -19.16 7.36 -19.67
C LYS A 435 -18.23 8.48 -19.23
N GLN A 436 -18.81 9.63 -18.91
CA GLN A 436 -18.10 10.80 -18.44
C GLN A 436 -18.22 10.94 -16.92
N GLY A 437 -17.18 11.51 -16.32
CA GLY A 437 -17.10 11.95 -14.94
C GLY A 437 -16.55 13.38 -14.87
N LEU A 438 -16.33 13.85 -13.65
CA LEU A 438 -15.90 15.20 -13.33
C LEU A 438 -14.83 15.19 -12.24
N ILE A 439 -13.69 15.83 -12.51
CA ILE A 439 -12.73 16.22 -11.47
C ILE A 439 -13.14 17.59 -10.93
N ILE A 440 -13.55 17.63 -9.66
CA ILE A 440 -13.99 18.86 -8.99
C ILE A 440 -12.84 19.45 -8.17
N LYS A 441 -12.51 20.73 -8.39
CA LYS A 441 -11.55 21.48 -7.57
C LYS A 441 -12.22 22.70 -6.95
N ARG A 442 -12.06 22.86 -5.62
CA ARG A 442 -12.62 23.99 -4.84
C ARG A 442 -12.34 25.36 -5.47
N LYS A 443 -11.15 25.56 -6.07
CA LYS A 443 -10.71 26.86 -6.62
C LYS A 443 -10.73 26.98 -8.16
N SER A 444 -10.70 25.89 -8.91
CA SER A 444 -10.53 25.93 -10.39
C SER A 444 -11.72 25.38 -11.18
N GLY A 445 -12.87 25.18 -10.53
CA GLY A 445 -14.07 24.63 -11.14
C GLY A 445 -13.97 23.13 -11.45
N GLU A 446 -14.86 22.70 -12.35
CA GLU A 446 -15.04 21.32 -12.78
C GLU A 446 -14.26 21.07 -14.08
N ILE A 447 -13.64 19.88 -14.18
CA ILE A 447 -12.95 19.44 -15.38
C ILE A 447 -13.63 18.16 -15.86
N PRO A 448 -14.18 18.12 -17.09
CA PRO A 448 -14.70 16.88 -17.65
C PRO A 448 -13.57 15.88 -17.81
N CYS A 449 -13.86 14.62 -17.49
CA CYS A 449 -12.94 13.50 -17.68
C CYS A 449 -13.72 12.23 -18.01
N PRO A 450 -13.07 11.19 -18.54
CA PRO A 450 -13.66 9.86 -18.59
C PRO A 450 -13.95 9.32 -17.18
N LEU A 451 -15.02 8.53 -17.02
CA LEU A 451 -15.42 7.98 -15.72
C LEU A 451 -14.28 7.20 -15.01
N ALA A 452 -13.46 6.49 -15.79
CA ALA A 452 -12.28 5.79 -15.27
C ALA A 452 -11.32 6.72 -14.51
N VAL A 453 -11.16 7.96 -14.98
CA VAL A 453 -10.29 8.97 -14.38
C VAL A 453 -10.88 9.46 -13.05
N GLU A 454 -12.18 9.75 -13.02
CA GLU A 454 -12.88 10.14 -11.79
C GLU A 454 -12.75 9.03 -10.73
N ALA A 455 -13.08 7.79 -11.10
CA ALA A 455 -13.02 6.65 -10.21
C ALA A 455 -11.61 6.43 -9.67
N PHE A 456 -10.59 6.40 -10.54
CA PHE A 456 -9.20 6.23 -10.13
C PHE A 456 -8.76 7.34 -9.17
N ALA A 457 -9.08 8.60 -9.47
CA ALA A 457 -8.70 9.73 -8.63
C ALA A 457 -9.37 9.67 -7.24
N ALA A 458 -10.64 9.24 -7.17
CA ALA A 458 -11.36 9.08 -5.92
C ALA A 458 -10.75 7.97 -5.03
N HIS A 459 -10.53 6.78 -5.60
CA HIS A 459 -9.95 5.65 -4.87
C HIS A 459 -8.51 5.91 -4.42
N LEU A 460 -7.68 6.50 -5.29
CA LEU A 460 -6.31 6.87 -4.94
C LEU A 460 -6.29 7.87 -3.77
N SER A 461 -7.10 8.94 -3.86
CA SER A 461 -7.19 9.94 -2.80
C SER A 461 -7.57 9.35 -1.44
N TYR A 462 -8.45 8.36 -1.42
CA TYR A 462 -8.83 7.71 -0.17
C TYR A 462 -7.71 6.87 0.42
N ILE A 463 -7.10 6.02 -0.40
CA ILE A 463 -6.03 5.11 0.04
C ILE A 463 -4.82 5.90 0.54
N CYS A 464 -4.40 6.96 -0.16
CA CYS A 464 -3.30 7.81 0.30
C CYS A 464 -3.58 8.44 1.68
N LYS A 465 -4.81 8.91 1.91
CA LYS A 465 -5.21 9.48 3.21
C LYS A 465 -5.29 8.42 4.30
N TYR A 466 -5.81 7.24 3.96
CA TYR A 466 -5.87 6.12 4.87
C TYR A 466 -4.45 5.71 5.31
N ASP A 467 -3.55 5.52 4.36
CA ASP A 467 -2.16 5.16 4.63
C ASP A 467 -1.44 6.23 5.45
N ASP A 468 -1.57 7.52 5.11
CA ASP A 468 -0.98 8.60 5.93
C ASP A 468 -1.50 8.58 7.37
N LYS A 469 -2.81 8.39 7.55
CA LYS A 469 -3.40 8.38 8.89
C LYS A 469 -2.96 7.16 9.71
N TYR A 470 -3.01 5.97 9.12
CA TYR A 470 -2.85 4.71 9.86
C TYR A 470 -1.41 4.20 9.93
N SER A 471 -0.53 4.60 9.00
CA SER A 471 0.91 4.31 9.08
C SER A 471 1.56 4.89 10.35
N LYS A 472 1.03 6.03 10.84
CA LYS A 472 1.46 6.68 12.10
C LYS A 472 1.22 5.86 13.37
N TYR A 473 0.47 4.75 13.26
CA TYR A 473 0.21 3.79 14.32
C TYR A 473 0.89 2.44 14.06
N PHE A 474 1.90 2.40 13.19
CA PHE A 474 2.73 1.21 13.05
C PHE A 474 3.69 1.13 14.23
N ILE A 475 4.12 -0.08 14.55
CA ILE A 475 5.10 -0.33 15.61
C ILE A 475 6.41 0.39 15.27
N PHE A 476 6.83 1.28 16.18
CA PHE A 476 8.04 2.11 16.02
C PHE A 476 9.32 1.38 16.38
N HIS A 477 9.23 0.24 17.09
CA HIS A 477 10.39 -0.57 17.40
C HIS A 477 11.14 -0.98 16.12
N LYS A 478 12.41 -0.58 16.01
CA LYS A 478 13.28 -0.87 14.86
C LYS A 478 14.17 -2.10 15.15
N PRO A 479 13.80 -3.33 14.76
CA PRO A 479 14.67 -4.49 14.94
C PRO A 479 15.76 -4.53 13.87
N ASN A 480 16.91 -5.12 14.23
CA ASN A 480 18.06 -5.25 13.32
C ASN A 480 17.91 -6.37 12.28
N LYS A 481 17.03 -7.36 12.53
CA LYS A 481 16.84 -8.53 11.67
C LYS A 481 15.67 -8.30 10.71
N THR A 482 15.88 -8.48 9.41
CA THR A 482 14.84 -8.30 8.37
C THR A 482 13.54 -9.05 8.68
N TRP A 483 13.63 -10.32 9.11
CA TRP A 483 12.43 -11.11 9.43
C TRP A 483 11.62 -10.51 10.60
N GLN A 484 12.28 -9.87 11.58
CA GLN A 484 11.60 -9.18 12.69
C GLN A 484 10.93 -7.90 12.20
N GLN A 485 11.56 -7.17 11.25
CA GLN A 485 10.95 -5.99 10.64
C GLN A 485 9.65 -6.37 9.93
N VAL A 486 9.68 -7.44 9.14
CA VAL A 486 8.48 -7.96 8.46
C VAL A 486 7.43 -8.45 9.47
N PHE A 487 7.85 -9.11 10.55
CA PHE A 487 6.93 -9.55 11.61
C PHE A 487 6.18 -8.39 12.27
N TRP A 488 6.89 -7.35 12.75
CA TRP A 488 6.25 -6.21 13.42
C TRP A 488 5.40 -5.36 12.48
N LEU A 489 5.79 -5.26 11.22
CA LEU A 489 4.97 -4.67 10.18
C LEU A 489 3.66 -5.45 9.98
N SER A 490 3.74 -6.79 9.94
CA SER A 490 2.57 -7.66 9.81
C SER A 490 1.64 -7.56 11.03
N ILE A 491 2.19 -7.44 12.24
CA ILE A 491 1.41 -7.15 13.45
C ILE A 491 0.72 -5.78 13.34
N SER A 492 1.41 -4.75 12.84
CA SER A 492 0.81 -3.42 12.65
C SER A 492 -0.39 -3.46 11.70
N ILE A 493 -0.29 -4.23 10.62
CA ILE A 493 -1.40 -4.49 9.69
C ILE A 493 -2.54 -5.23 10.40
N ALA A 494 -2.23 -6.27 11.18
CA ALA A 494 -3.22 -7.03 11.95
C ALA A 494 -4.02 -6.12 12.90
N ILE A 495 -3.35 -5.21 13.62
CA ILE A 495 -4.01 -4.26 14.54
C ILE A 495 -4.91 -3.28 13.76
N ASN A 496 -4.47 -2.80 12.60
CA ASN A 496 -5.30 -1.91 11.78
C ASN A 496 -6.53 -2.63 11.22
N ASN A 497 -6.38 -3.85 10.72
CA ASN A 497 -7.49 -4.67 10.28
C ASN A 497 -8.45 -4.99 11.44
N ALA A 498 -7.93 -5.26 12.64
CA ALA A 498 -8.74 -5.42 13.86
C ALA A 498 -9.56 -4.17 14.19
N TYR A 499 -8.96 -2.98 14.08
CA TYR A 499 -9.68 -1.73 14.29
C TYR A 499 -10.80 -1.51 13.26
N ILE A 500 -10.57 -1.87 11.99
CA ILE A 500 -11.60 -1.78 10.94
C ILE A 500 -12.78 -2.70 11.29
N LEU A 501 -12.52 -3.96 11.66
CA LEU A 501 -13.57 -4.89 12.07
C LEU A 501 -14.32 -4.39 13.30
N TYR A 502 -13.62 -3.82 14.28
CA TYR A 502 -14.23 -3.21 15.45
C TYR A 502 -15.21 -2.11 15.06
N LYS A 503 -14.78 -1.16 14.23
CA LYS A 503 -15.65 -0.06 13.76
C LYS A 503 -16.89 -0.52 13.00
N MET A 504 -16.80 -1.66 12.33
CA MET A 504 -17.90 -2.25 11.57
C MET A 504 -18.78 -3.19 12.42
N SER A 505 -18.54 -3.27 13.73
CA SER A 505 -19.24 -4.18 14.64
C SER A 505 -20.15 -3.44 15.63
N ASP A 506 -21.09 -4.18 16.22
CA ASP A 506 -21.95 -3.68 17.29
C ASP A 506 -21.15 -3.20 18.51
N ALA A 507 -19.93 -3.73 18.76
CA ALA A 507 -19.09 -3.30 19.87
C ALA A 507 -18.67 -1.82 19.75
N TYR A 508 -18.48 -1.31 18.53
CA TYR A 508 -18.18 0.10 18.31
C TYR A 508 -19.40 1.00 18.59
N THR A 509 -20.62 0.49 18.38
CA THR A 509 -21.84 1.25 18.72
C THR A 509 -21.98 1.45 20.22
N VAL A 510 -21.53 0.47 21.01
CA VAL A 510 -21.51 0.51 22.48
C VAL A 510 -20.40 1.43 22.98
N LYS A 511 -19.18 1.28 22.46
CA LYS A 511 -18.04 2.10 22.85
C LYS A 511 -17.30 2.57 21.60
N ARG A 512 -17.23 3.87 21.36
CA ARG A 512 -16.58 4.42 20.15
C ARG A 512 -15.12 4.78 20.43
N TYR A 513 -14.20 3.82 20.30
CA TYR A 513 -12.78 4.14 20.39
C TYR A 513 -12.26 4.76 19.09
N SER A 514 -11.51 5.85 19.21
CA SER A 514 -10.57 6.28 18.18
C SER A 514 -9.48 5.22 17.96
N ARG A 515 -8.74 5.31 16.85
CA ARG A 515 -7.64 4.38 16.56
C ARG A 515 -6.57 4.37 17.66
N ALA A 516 -6.27 5.53 18.25
CA ALA A 516 -5.33 5.66 19.35
C ALA A 516 -5.83 4.94 20.60
N GLN A 517 -7.09 5.21 21.00
CA GLN A 517 -7.72 4.56 22.16
C GLN A 517 -7.84 3.04 21.97
N PHE A 518 -8.14 2.56 20.77
CA PHE A 518 -8.16 1.12 20.48
C PHE A 518 -6.77 0.49 20.67
N GLY A 519 -5.71 1.17 20.21
CA GLY A 519 -4.33 0.73 20.42
C GLY A 519 -3.92 0.71 21.89
N GLU A 520 -4.25 1.77 22.64
CA GLU A 520 -4.01 1.84 24.09
C GLU A 520 -4.76 0.72 24.82
N ARG A 521 -6.01 0.47 24.44
CA ARG A 521 -6.81 -0.59 25.01
C ARG A 521 -6.20 -1.96 24.76
N LEU A 522 -5.79 -2.23 23.52
CA LEU A 522 -5.11 -3.47 23.15
C LEU A 522 -3.83 -3.67 23.97
N VAL A 523 -3.02 -2.62 24.16
CA VAL A 523 -1.81 -2.67 24.98
C VAL A 523 -2.15 -3.04 26.43
N ARG A 524 -3.18 -2.43 27.02
CA ARG A 524 -3.61 -2.74 28.39
C ARG A 524 -4.07 -4.19 28.53
N GLU A 525 -4.89 -4.68 27.60
CA GLU A 525 -5.39 -6.05 27.62
C GLU A 525 -4.28 -7.09 27.38
N LEU A 526 -3.32 -6.83 26.48
CA LEU A 526 -2.14 -7.69 26.28
C LEU A 526 -1.22 -7.74 27.51
N LEU A 527 -1.20 -6.67 28.30
CA LEU A 527 -0.44 -6.56 29.54
C LEU A 527 -1.24 -7.00 30.77
N ASP A 528 -2.47 -7.48 30.58
CA ASP A 528 -3.36 -7.91 31.67
C ASP A 528 -3.53 -6.79 32.71
N LEU A 529 -3.65 -5.55 32.22
CA LEU A 529 -3.91 -4.36 33.03
C LEU A 529 -5.42 -4.16 33.05
N ASP A 530 -6.05 -4.57 34.14
CA ASP A 530 -7.47 -4.37 34.37
C ASP A 530 -7.88 -2.91 34.10
N ASP A 531 -9.12 -2.73 33.65
CA ASP A 531 -9.83 -1.51 34.00
C ASP A 531 -10.01 -1.57 35.51
N CYS A 532 -9.13 -0.94 36.27
CA CYS A 532 -9.59 -0.35 37.51
C CYS A 532 -10.72 0.58 37.10
N SER A 533 -11.96 0.10 37.19
CA SER A 533 -13.14 0.93 37.28
C SER A 533 -12.79 2.07 38.23
N PRO A 534 -13.07 3.34 37.90
CA PRO A 534 -13.07 4.37 38.91
C PRO A 534 -14.24 4.03 39.85
N THR A 535 -13.97 3.18 40.84
CA THR A 535 -14.69 3.24 42.10
C THR A 535 -14.23 4.52 42.78
N GLN A 536 -14.99 5.59 42.55
CA GLN A 536 -15.57 6.43 43.59
C GLN A 536 -16.58 7.39 42.98
#